data_AF-A0A971V9P4-F1
#
_entry.id   AF-A0A971V9P4-F1
#
_cell.length_a   1.000
_cell.length_b   1.000
_cell.length_c   1.000
_cell.angle_alpha   90.00
_cell.angle_beta   90.00
_cell.angle_gamma   90.00
#
_symmetry.space_group_name_H-M   'P 1'
#
loop_
_entity.id
_entity.type
_entity.pdbx_description
1 polymer ?
#
loop_
_entity_poly.entity_id
_entity_poly.type
_entity_poly.pdbx_seq_one_letter_code
_entity_poly.pdbx_strand_id
1 'polypeptide(L)'
;MKPRRTLKSYIYERDERKCRFCSKHLKYHQASLDHYLPRSKGGTNDVFNLVLSCRKCNNIKKSAIPDDFDTLMITLFKIGVKDGMIRAPLPRFSNKEINRIAESIDRLEAIDKYVVFQSKTHRLYIKNNIIKKIIYIGSSGPPH
;
A
#
# COMPACT_ATOMS: atom_id res chain seq x y z
N MET A 1 12.45 -9.81 24.60
CA MET A 1 12.18 -9.79 23.14
C MET A 1 10.95 -8.93 22.90
N LYS A 2 11.02 -7.83 22.12
CA LYS A 2 9.81 -7.05 21.77
C LYS A 2 8.88 -7.95 20.92
N PRO A 3 7.58 -8.06 21.23
CA PRO A 3 6.68 -8.94 20.48
C PRO A 3 6.61 -8.49 19.02
N ARG A 4 6.63 -9.47 18.10
CA ARG A 4 6.52 -9.24 16.66
C ARG A 4 5.18 -8.57 16.37
N ARG A 5 5.20 -7.31 15.91
CA ARG A 5 4.00 -6.53 15.57
C ARG A 5 3.20 -7.31 14.51
N THR A 6 1.91 -7.55 14.77
CA THR A 6 1.03 -8.23 13.80
C THR A 6 0.62 -7.25 12.72
N LEU A 7 0.17 -7.74 11.56
CA LEU A 7 -0.35 -6.88 10.49
C LEU A 7 -1.53 -6.03 10.97
N LYS A 8 -2.44 -6.62 11.77
CA LYS A 8 -3.57 -5.90 12.35
C LYS A 8 -3.12 -4.81 13.32
N SER A 9 -2.15 -5.07 14.19
CA SER A 9 -1.66 -4.04 15.12
C SER A 9 -0.81 -2.96 14.43
N TYR A 10 -0.20 -3.26 13.29
CA TYR A 10 0.39 -2.25 12.43
C TYR A 10 -0.68 -1.31 11.85
N ILE A 11 -1.66 -1.85 11.12
CA ILE A 11 -2.70 -1.05 10.46
C ILE A 11 -3.56 -0.30 11.48
N TYR A 12 -3.87 -0.92 12.62
CA TYR A 12 -4.65 -0.28 13.67
C TYR A 12 -4.03 1.03 14.18
N GLU A 13 -2.70 1.06 14.36
CA GLU A 13 -2.01 2.29 14.77
C GLU A 13 -1.73 3.22 13.58
N ARG A 14 -1.43 2.70 12.38
CA ARG A 14 -1.25 3.49 11.15
C ARG A 14 -2.49 4.33 10.85
N ASP A 15 -3.68 3.74 11.03
CA ASP A 15 -4.97 4.38 10.76
C ASP A 15 -5.50 5.13 11.99
N GLU A 16 -4.64 5.45 12.96
CA GLU A 16 -4.99 6.18 14.19
C GLU A 16 -6.18 5.58 14.95
N ARG A 17 -6.38 4.26 14.84
CA ARG A 17 -7.49 3.53 15.47
C ARG A 17 -8.87 4.00 14.99
N LYS A 18 -8.95 4.68 13.84
CA LYS A 18 -10.19 5.20 13.26
C LYS A 18 -10.64 4.33 12.10
N CYS A 19 -11.95 4.10 12.00
CA CYS A 19 -12.52 3.48 10.81
C CYS A 19 -12.27 4.37 9.59
N ARG A 20 -11.71 3.83 8.50
CA ARG A 20 -11.47 4.57 7.26
C ARG A 20 -12.72 5.24 6.69
N PHE A 21 -13.89 4.62 6.85
CA PHE A 21 -15.12 5.04 6.18
C PHE A 21 -15.99 6.00 7.01
N CYS A 22 -16.00 5.86 8.34
CA CYS A 22 -16.83 6.70 9.21
C CYS A 22 -16.05 7.50 10.26
N SER A 23 -14.71 7.38 10.26
CA SER A 23 -13.79 8.06 11.16
C SER A 23 -13.98 7.78 12.66
N LYS A 24 -14.89 6.89 13.04
CA LYS A 24 -15.12 6.49 14.43
C LYS A 24 -13.88 5.80 15.00
N HIS A 25 -13.46 6.19 16.19
CA HIS A 25 -12.46 5.46 16.97
C HIS A 25 -12.98 4.07 17.34
N LEU A 26 -12.18 3.04 17.04
CA LEU A 26 -12.50 1.65 17.29
C LEU A 26 -11.60 1.11 18.38
N LYS A 27 -12.15 0.29 19.28
CA LYS A 27 -11.32 -0.57 20.12
C LYS A 27 -10.72 -1.68 19.24
N TYR A 28 -9.56 -2.21 19.61
CA TYR A 28 -8.85 -3.24 18.82
C TYR A 28 -9.70 -4.47 18.47
N HIS A 29 -10.59 -4.90 19.37
CA HIS A 29 -11.51 -6.02 19.14
C HIS A 29 -12.70 -5.69 18.21
N GLN A 30 -13.05 -4.41 18.07
CA GLN A 30 -14.11 -3.93 17.18
C GLN A 30 -13.60 -3.65 15.76
N ALA A 31 -12.28 -3.51 15.62
CA ALA A 31 -11.64 -3.18 14.38
C ALA A 31 -11.37 -4.43 13.53
N SER A 32 -11.67 -4.33 12.25
CA SER A 32 -11.37 -5.33 11.22
C SER A 32 -10.45 -4.72 10.17
N LEU A 33 -9.72 -5.57 9.45
CA LEU A 33 -9.02 -5.15 8.25
C LEU A 33 -9.93 -5.39 7.05
N ASP A 34 -10.07 -4.38 6.21
CA ASP A 34 -10.85 -4.43 4.98
C ASP A 34 -9.96 -4.17 3.77
N HIS A 35 -10.31 -4.79 2.64
CA HIS A 35 -9.63 -4.61 1.36
C HIS A 35 -10.21 -3.39 0.65
N TYR A 36 -9.39 -2.37 0.44
CA TYR A 36 -9.82 -1.12 -0.18
C TYR A 36 -10.30 -1.36 -1.62
N LEU A 37 -9.48 -2.04 -2.43
CA LEU A 37 -9.94 -2.80 -3.59
C LEU A 37 -10.44 -4.16 -3.10
N PRO A 38 -11.72 -4.52 -3.30
CA PRO A 38 -12.22 -5.84 -2.94
C PRO A 38 -11.45 -6.97 -3.62
N ARG A 39 -11.27 -8.11 -2.92
CA ARG A 39 -10.61 -9.30 -3.49
C ARG A 39 -11.30 -9.81 -4.76
N SER A 40 -12.63 -9.71 -4.85
CA SER A 40 -13.40 -10.07 -6.03
C SER A 40 -13.10 -9.22 -7.27
N LYS A 41 -12.39 -8.10 -7.10
CA LYS A 41 -11.96 -7.17 -8.16
C LYS A 41 -10.43 -7.11 -8.30
N GLY A 42 -9.71 -8.12 -7.79
CA GLY A 42 -8.24 -8.19 -7.89
C GLY A 42 -7.48 -7.58 -6.71
N GLY A 43 -8.16 -7.17 -5.64
CA GLY A 43 -7.52 -6.63 -4.44
C GLY A 43 -6.54 -7.58 -3.77
N THR A 44 -5.35 -7.07 -3.44
CA THR A 44 -4.26 -7.84 -2.81
C THR A 44 -4.30 -7.77 -1.28
N ASN A 45 -3.55 -8.63 -0.61
CA ASN A 45 -3.32 -8.57 0.85
C ASN A 45 -2.15 -7.65 1.23
N ASP A 46 -1.69 -6.82 0.30
CA ASP A 46 -0.61 -5.88 0.57
C ASP A 46 -1.09 -4.76 1.51
N VAL A 47 -0.20 -4.25 2.36
CA VAL A 47 -0.54 -3.26 3.40
C VAL A 47 -1.16 -1.99 2.83
N PHE A 48 -0.85 -1.64 1.58
CA PHE A 48 -1.42 -0.49 0.88
C PHE A 48 -2.86 -0.70 0.39
N ASN A 49 -3.36 -1.94 0.39
CA ASN A 49 -4.73 -2.28 0.07
C ASN A 49 -5.57 -2.63 1.32
N LEU A 50 -4.98 -2.59 2.51
CA LEU A 50 -5.67 -2.93 3.74
C LEU A 50 -5.90 -1.67 4.58
N VAL A 51 -7.13 -1.48 5.04
CA VAL A 51 -7.53 -0.35 5.91
C VAL A 51 -8.28 -0.84 7.14
N LEU A 52 -8.30 -0.03 8.18
CA LEU A 52 -9.09 -0.30 9.38
C LEU A 52 -10.57 0.02 9.13
N SER A 53 -11.46 -0.93 9.39
CA SER A 53 -12.90 -0.75 9.24
C SER A 53 -13.67 -1.25 10.46
N CYS A 54 -14.83 -0.64 10.71
CA CYS A 54 -15.82 -1.21 11.62
C CYS A 54 -16.73 -2.17 10.85
N ARG A 55 -17.32 -3.13 11.56
CA ARG A 55 -18.23 -4.14 10.97
C ARG A 55 -19.36 -3.53 10.14
N LYS A 56 -19.96 -2.42 10.60
CA LYS A 56 -21.06 -1.75 9.87
C LYS A 56 -20.60 -1.23 8.51
N CYS A 57 -19.52 -0.45 8.47
CA CYS A 57 -19.00 0.11 7.22
C CYS A 57 -18.49 -0.98 6.28
N ASN A 58 -17.80 -2.00 6.81
CA ASN A 58 -17.35 -3.16 6.03
C ASN A 58 -18.52 -3.83 5.29
N ASN A 59 -19.64 -4.03 5.99
CA ASN A 59 -20.85 -4.64 5.42
C ASN A 59 -21.56 -3.74 4.40
N ILE A 60 -21.46 -2.41 4.52
CA ILE A 60 -22.06 -1.45 3.58
C ILE A 60 -21.21 -1.36 2.31
N LYS A 61 -19.88 -1.24 2.45
CA LYS A 61 -18.95 -1.14 1.31
C LYS A 61 -19.08 -2.34 0.39
N LYS A 62 -19.13 -3.57 0.94
CA LYS A 62 -19.14 -4.81 0.15
C LYS A 62 -18.04 -4.79 -0.93
N SER A 63 -18.42 -4.90 -2.20
CA SER A 63 -17.55 -4.87 -3.37
C SER A 63 -17.46 -3.49 -4.04
N ALA A 64 -17.93 -2.42 -3.39
CA ALA A 64 -17.75 -1.06 -3.88
C ALA A 64 -16.25 -0.67 -3.85
N ILE A 65 -15.84 0.07 -4.87
CA ILE A 65 -14.52 0.71 -4.96
C ILE A 65 -14.76 2.19 -4.63
N PRO A 66 -14.13 2.75 -3.59
CA PRO A 66 -14.21 4.17 -3.28
C PRO A 66 -13.59 5.05 -4.37
N ASP A 67 -14.07 6.27 -4.55
CA ASP A 67 -13.61 7.17 -5.63
C ASP A 67 -12.15 7.62 -5.48
N ASP A 68 -11.65 7.72 -4.24
CA ASP A 68 -10.27 8.07 -3.90
C ASP A 68 -9.31 6.86 -3.92
N PHE A 69 -9.73 5.75 -4.53
CA PHE A 69 -9.02 4.48 -4.56
C PHE A 69 -7.53 4.59 -4.88
N ASP A 70 -7.20 5.16 -6.04
CA ASP A 70 -5.81 5.29 -6.52
C ASP A 70 -4.98 6.16 -5.57
N THR A 71 -5.52 7.33 -5.19
CA THR A 71 -4.84 8.29 -4.32
C THR A 71 -4.55 7.69 -2.95
N LEU A 72 -5.50 6.95 -2.37
CA LEU A 72 -5.29 6.30 -1.09
C LEU A 72 -4.25 5.18 -1.21
N MET A 73 -4.33 4.33 -2.23
CA MET A 73 -3.37 3.24 -2.41
C MET A 73 -1.94 3.76 -2.56
N ILE A 74 -1.73 4.83 -3.33
CA ILE A 74 -0.42 5.48 -3.48
C ILE A 74 0.07 5.99 -2.11
N THR A 75 -0.78 6.68 -1.37
CA THR A 75 -0.47 7.19 -0.03
C THR A 75 -0.06 6.06 0.92
N LEU A 76 -0.86 4.99 1.01
CA LEU A 76 -0.59 3.86 1.89
C LEU A 76 0.63 3.04 1.43
N PHE A 77 0.93 3.01 0.14
CA PHE A 77 2.16 2.44 -0.39
C PHE A 77 3.39 3.20 0.11
N LYS A 78 3.39 4.54 0.01
CA LYS A 78 4.50 5.38 0.51
C LYS A 78 4.72 5.18 2.00
N ILE A 79 3.64 5.19 2.79
CA ILE A 79 3.69 4.92 4.23
C ILE A 79 4.24 3.50 4.50
N GLY A 80 3.77 2.49 3.77
CA GLY A 80 4.24 1.12 3.93
C GLY A 80 5.73 0.95 3.65
N VAL A 81 6.27 1.67 2.65
CA VAL A 81 7.73 1.70 2.37
C VAL A 81 8.47 2.40 3.51
N LYS A 82 8.02 3.59 3.93
CA LYS A 82 8.63 4.38 5.01
C LYS A 82 8.70 3.62 6.33
N ASP A 83 7.64 2.88 6.65
CA ASP A 83 7.54 2.09 7.87
C ASP A 83 8.28 0.74 7.78
N GLY A 84 8.89 0.42 6.63
CA GLY A 84 9.59 -0.85 6.40
C GLY A 84 8.65 -2.06 6.35
N MET A 85 7.35 -1.82 6.15
CA MET A 85 6.35 -2.86 5.94
C MET A 85 6.36 -3.37 4.50
N ILE A 86 6.76 -2.52 3.55
CA ILE A 86 7.05 -2.88 2.17
C ILE A 86 8.56 -2.81 1.97
N ARG A 87 9.16 -3.90 1.50
CA ARG A 87 10.63 -4.04 1.42
C ARG A 87 11.09 -4.36 0.01
N ALA A 88 12.28 -3.91 -0.34
CA ALA A 88 13.00 -4.37 -1.53
C ALA A 88 14.13 -5.30 -1.09
N PRO A 89 14.05 -6.62 -1.31
CA PRO A 89 15.17 -7.55 -1.08
C PRO A 89 16.19 -7.45 -2.23
N LEU A 90 16.42 -6.24 -2.75
CA LEU A 90 17.27 -5.98 -3.90
C LEU A 90 18.58 -5.38 -3.38
N PRO A 91 19.73 -6.06 -3.54
CA PRO A 91 21.01 -5.54 -3.04
C PRO A 91 21.45 -4.26 -3.75
N ARG A 92 20.83 -3.94 -4.89
CA ARG A 92 21.15 -2.77 -5.71
C ARG A 92 20.66 -1.43 -5.15
N PHE A 93 19.73 -1.43 -4.19
CA PHE A 93 19.15 -0.19 -3.68
C PHE A 93 19.21 -0.16 -2.15
N SER A 94 19.77 0.93 -1.62
CA SER A 94 19.69 1.22 -0.19
C SER A 94 18.25 1.58 0.20
N ASN A 95 17.93 1.43 1.49
CA ASN A 95 16.63 1.86 2.03
C ASN A 95 16.35 3.35 1.73
N LYS A 96 17.38 4.20 1.72
CA LYS A 96 17.24 5.64 1.42
C LYS A 96 16.83 5.87 -0.04
N GLU A 97 17.40 5.13 -0.97
CA GLU A 97 17.03 5.19 -2.39
C GLU A 97 15.62 4.68 -2.62
N ILE A 98 15.24 3.55 -2.01
CA ILE A 98 13.88 3.02 -2.10
C ILE A 98 12.85 4.03 -1.58
N ASN A 99 13.10 4.67 -0.44
CA ASN A 99 12.23 5.72 0.09
C ASN A 99 12.13 6.90 -0.89
N ARG A 100 13.25 7.39 -1.44
CA ARG A 100 13.24 8.49 -2.41
C ARG A 100 12.45 8.16 -3.66
N ILE A 101 12.60 6.94 -4.19
CA ILE A 101 11.83 6.48 -5.36
C ILE A 101 10.34 6.39 -5.00
N ALA A 102 10.00 5.79 -3.85
CA ALA A 102 8.61 5.66 -3.42
C ALA A 102 7.91 7.02 -3.25
N GLU A 103 8.59 8.03 -2.69
CA GLU A 103 8.03 9.38 -2.55
C GLU A 103 7.70 10.01 -3.90
N SER A 104 8.45 9.68 -4.97
CA SER A 104 8.20 10.18 -6.32
C SER A 104 6.99 9.55 -7.03
N ILE A 105 6.42 8.46 -6.50
CA ILE A 105 5.27 7.79 -7.10
C ILE A 105 4.06 8.72 -7.13
N ASP A 106 3.43 8.82 -8.29
CA ASP A 106 2.26 9.66 -8.53
C ASP A 106 1.12 8.91 -9.25
N ARG A 107 1.36 7.66 -9.69
CA ARG A 107 0.38 6.87 -10.44
C ARG A 107 0.31 5.43 -9.97
N LEU A 108 -0.91 4.91 -9.89
CA LEU A 108 -1.21 3.49 -9.87
C LEU A 108 -1.41 3.05 -11.32
N GLU A 109 -0.48 2.26 -11.85
CA GLU A 109 -0.45 1.94 -13.29
C GLU A 109 -1.26 0.69 -13.61
N ALA A 110 -1.13 -0.36 -12.82
CA ALA A 110 -1.79 -1.64 -13.06
C ALA A 110 -2.00 -2.43 -11.78
N ILE A 111 -3.03 -3.28 -11.80
CA ILE A 111 -3.33 -4.26 -10.75
C ILE A 111 -3.59 -5.59 -11.43
N ASP A 112 -2.57 -6.43 -11.50
CA ASP A 112 -2.62 -7.73 -12.17
C ASP A 112 -1.91 -8.81 -11.32
N LYS A 113 -1.03 -9.60 -11.94
CA LYS A 113 0.00 -10.41 -11.27
C LYS A 113 0.81 -9.60 -10.23
N TYR A 114 1.01 -8.30 -10.45
CA TYR A 114 1.66 -7.34 -9.57
C TYR A 114 0.78 -6.07 -9.44
N VAL A 115 0.94 -5.37 -8.32
CA VAL A 115 0.50 -3.97 -8.23
C VAL A 115 1.65 -3.11 -8.71
N VAL A 116 1.41 -2.29 -9.73
CA VAL A 116 2.43 -1.47 -10.38
C VAL A 116 2.24 -0.01 -10.01
N PHE A 117 3.18 0.53 -9.24
CA PHE A 117 3.25 1.95 -8.93
C PHE A 117 4.27 2.63 -9.84
N GLN A 118 3.93 3.79 -10.36
CA GLN A 118 4.74 4.50 -11.33
C GLN A 118 5.00 5.95 -10.89
N SER A 119 6.20 6.44 -11.18
CA SER A 119 6.56 7.87 -11.22
C SER A 119 6.98 8.25 -12.64
N LYS A 120 7.39 9.50 -12.86
CA LYS A 120 7.98 9.93 -14.13
C LYS A 120 9.22 9.12 -14.55
N THR A 121 9.95 8.57 -13.58
CA THR A 121 11.26 7.92 -13.84
C THR A 121 11.27 6.43 -13.54
N HIS A 122 10.32 5.91 -12.75
CA HIS A 122 10.37 4.51 -12.30
C HIS A 122 9.01 3.81 -12.35
N ARG A 123 9.05 2.48 -12.53
CA ARG A 123 7.96 1.54 -12.25
C ARG A 123 8.39 0.55 -11.18
N LEU A 124 7.54 0.34 -10.18
CA LEU A 124 7.75 -0.57 -9.07
C LEU A 124 6.68 -1.65 -9.11
N TYR A 125 7.10 -2.90 -9.10
CA TYR A 125 6.22 -4.07 -9.13
C TYR A 125 6.15 -4.68 -7.74
N ILE A 126 4.99 -4.61 -7.09
CA ILE A 126 4.82 -5.05 -5.72
C ILE A 126 3.97 -6.32 -5.67
N LYS A 127 4.37 -7.26 -4.80
CA LYS A 127 3.57 -8.43 -4.42
C LYS A 127 3.96 -8.94 -3.05
N ASN A 128 2.97 -9.19 -2.19
CA ASN A 128 3.15 -9.71 -0.84
C ASN A 128 4.08 -8.84 0.02
N ASN A 129 3.87 -7.52 -0.03
CA ASN A 129 4.63 -6.49 0.67
C ASN A 129 6.12 -6.44 0.28
N ILE A 130 6.43 -6.92 -0.92
CA ILE A 130 7.79 -6.96 -1.46
C ILE A 130 7.82 -6.25 -2.80
N ILE A 131 8.73 -5.30 -2.97
CA ILE A 131 9.11 -4.73 -4.26
C ILE A 131 9.91 -5.81 -4.99
N LYS A 132 9.29 -6.44 -5.98
CA LYS A 132 9.85 -7.55 -6.76
C LYS A 132 10.74 -7.06 -7.89
N LYS A 133 10.45 -5.89 -8.43
CA LYS A 133 11.17 -5.31 -9.56
C LYS A 133 11.05 -3.79 -9.55
N ILE A 134 12.13 -3.12 -9.94
CA ILE A 134 12.18 -1.68 -10.19
C ILE A 134 12.69 -1.51 -11.63
N ILE A 135 11.99 -0.72 -12.44
CA ILE A 135 12.37 -0.42 -13.82
C ILE A 135 12.48 1.09 -13.97
N TYR A 136 13.59 1.58 -14.52
CA TYR A 136 13.73 2.98 -14.94
C TYR A 136 13.05 3.20 -16.29
N ILE A 137 12.25 4.25 -16.43
CA ILE A 137 11.39 4.52 -17.60
C ILE A 137 11.49 5.96 -18.14
N GLY A 138 12.38 6.80 -17.61
CA GLY A 138 12.59 8.16 -18.13
C GLY A 138 13.08 8.15 -19.58
N SER A 139 12.68 9.16 -20.36
CA SER A 139 13.11 9.37 -21.75
C SER A 139 14.64 9.37 -21.87
N SER A 140 15.14 8.46 -22.73
CA SER A 140 16.41 8.50 -23.49
C SER A 140 17.64 9.10 -22.80
N GLY A 141 18.69 8.31 -22.58
CA GLY A 141 20.02 8.90 -22.46
C GLY A 141 20.38 9.70 -23.73
N PRO A 142 21.34 10.64 -23.69
CA PRO A 142 22.15 10.94 -24.87
C PRO A 142 23.18 9.80 -25.09
N PRO A 143 23.60 9.58 -26.36
CA PRO A 143 24.48 8.49 -26.74
C PRO A 143 25.93 8.84 -26.41
N HIS A 144 26.68 7.84 -25.94
CA HIS A 144 28.09 7.88 -25.55
C HIS A 144 28.43 8.74 -24.32
#